data_AF-A0A3D5ABV2-F1
#
_entry.id   AF-A0A3D5ABV2-F1
#
_cell.length_a   1.000
_cell.length_b   1.000
_cell.length_c   1.000
_cell.angle_alpha   90.00
_cell.angle_beta   90.00
_cell.angle_gamma   90.00
#
_symmetry.space_group_name_H-M   'P 1'
#
loop_
_entity.id
_entity.type
_entity.pdbx_description
1 polymer ?
#
loop_
_entity_poly.entity_id
_entity_poly.type
_entity_poly.pdbx_seq_one_letter_code
_entity_poly.pdbx_strand_id
1 'polypeptide(L)'
;MKKICYVLGFIFMSALSGCENEIDNLEAPNGGLHGTVYDMETNTPIPLPVEGSGGVLVSLFEIGTGATASIDFRANADGSYTNNRVFNGNYRILVNGPFIGVCEGYTKVNGQTQFDLKATPFSRIAASATISERNKVELTYKVTKADESFSLSNVSVMWNYTPRVDENNANYVTKVAKGKASEDTHTFELANDKQFVENFYKIKANGNKIYVRVSATVNNIVNYSEIIELIAND
;
A
#
# COMPACT_ATOMS: atom_id res chain seq x y z
N MET A 1 -21.48 62.23 -35.24
CA MET A 1 -20.10 61.73 -34.98
C MET A 1 -19.72 61.80 -33.49
N LYS A 2 -19.88 62.93 -32.78
CA LYS A 2 -19.53 63.03 -31.34
C LYS A 2 -20.22 61.99 -30.43
N LYS A 3 -21.50 61.64 -30.68
CA LYS A 3 -22.26 60.66 -29.88
C LYS A 3 -21.82 59.20 -30.05
N ILE A 4 -21.24 58.85 -31.20
CA ILE A 4 -20.69 57.50 -31.46
C ILE A 4 -19.33 57.31 -30.78
N CYS A 5 -18.54 58.39 -30.69
CA CYS A 5 -17.27 58.38 -29.96
C CYS A 5 -17.46 58.13 -28.45
N TYR A 6 -18.55 58.62 -27.85
CA TYR A 6 -18.84 58.37 -26.43
C TYR A 6 -19.24 56.91 -26.16
N VAL A 7 -19.95 56.26 -27.09
CA VAL A 7 -20.35 54.84 -26.95
C VAL A 7 -19.15 53.91 -27.13
N LEU A 8 -18.27 54.19 -28.10
CA LEU A 8 -17.01 53.46 -28.28
C LEU A 8 -16.03 53.66 -27.12
N GLY A 9 -15.98 54.86 -26.52
CA GLY A 9 -15.17 55.13 -25.33
C GLY A 9 -15.66 54.37 -24.08
N PHE A 10 -16.99 54.25 -23.90
CA PHE A 10 -17.56 53.54 -22.77
C PHE A 10 -17.34 52.02 -22.85
N ILE A 11 -17.43 51.44 -24.05
CA ILE A 11 -17.16 50.01 -24.32
C ILE A 11 -15.68 49.66 -24.09
N PHE A 12 -14.77 50.55 -24.47
CA PHE A 12 -13.33 50.36 -24.26
C PHE A 12 -12.93 50.44 -22.78
N MET A 13 -13.62 51.26 -22.00
CA MET A 13 -13.36 51.40 -20.56
C MET A 13 -13.91 50.21 -19.74
N SER A 14 -15.00 49.58 -20.19
CA SER A 14 -15.51 48.32 -19.60
C SER A 14 -14.71 47.07 -19.99
N ALA A 15 -13.93 47.11 -21.07
CA ALA A 15 -13.07 46.00 -21.49
C ALA A 15 -11.74 45.94 -20.71
N LEU A 16 -11.33 47.04 -20.06
CA LEU A 16 -10.14 47.10 -19.20
C LEU A 16 -10.42 46.73 -17.73
N SER A 17 -11.70 46.59 -17.37
CA SER A 17 -12.15 46.01 -16.11
C SER A 17 -12.51 44.53 -16.24
N GLY A 18 -12.11 43.89 -17.34
CA GLY A 18 -12.12 42.43 -17.43
C GLY A 18 -11.29 41.90 -16.28
N CYS A 19 -11.95 41.23 -15.34
CA CYS A 19 -11.38 40.76 -14.10
C CYS A 19 -9.97 40.18 -14.34
N GLU A 20 -8.94 40.87 -13.86
CA GLU A 20 -7.81 40.17 -13.27
C GLU A 20 -8.41 39.36 -12.13
N ASN A 21 -8.90 38.16 -12.46
CA ASN A 21 -9.28 37.20 -11.47
C ASN A 21 -7.96 36.77 -10.82
N GLU A 22 -7.52 37.55 -9.83
CA GLU A 22 -6.66 37.12 -8.72
C GLU A 22 -7.39 36.06 -7.86
N ILE A 23 -8.06 35.12 -8.52
CA ILE A 23 -8.71 33.94 -7.95
C ILE A 23 -7.94 32.68 -8.39
N ASP A 24 -6.95 32.79 -9.29
CA ASP A 24 -6.08 31.70 -9.75
C ASP A 24 -4.66 31.79 -9.14
N ASN A 25 -4.58 32.06 -7.84
CA ASN A 25 -3.32 32.31 -7.09
C ASN A 25 -3.12 31.30 -5.96
N LEU A 26 -3.81 30.16 -6.03
CA LEU A 26 -3.41 29.02 -5.23
C LEU A 26 -2.16 28.42 -5.88
N GLU A 27 -1.01 28.65 -5.25
CA GLU A 27 0.23 27.97 -5.63
C GLU A 27 -0.02 26.46 -5.72
N ALA A 28 0.61 25.78 -6.68
CA ALA A 28 0.52 24.33 -6.74
C ALA A 28 1.10 23.71 -5.45
N PRO A 29 0.62 22.53 -5.01
CA PRO A 29 1.20 21.82 -3.87
C PRO A 29 2.72 21.69 -4.06
N ASN A 30 3.48 22.25 -3.12
CA ASN A 30 4.95 22.29 -3.14
C ASN A 30 5.59 21.43 -2.03
N GLY A 31 4.77 20.69 -1.29
CA GLY A 31 5.20 19.74 -0.27
C GLY A 31 4.92 18.29 -0.66
N GLY A 32 5.36 17.39 0.20
CA GLY A 32 5.11 15.96 0.09
C GLY A 32 5.33 15.27 1.43
N LEU A 33 4.73 14.10 1.58
CA LEU A 33 4.84 13.27 2.77
C LEU A 33 5.23 11.86 2.34
N HIS A 34 6.26 11.30 2.97
CA HIS A 34 6.58 9.90 2.85
C HIS A 34 6.98 9.31 4.20
N GLY A 35 6.89 8.00 4.34
CA GLY A 35 7.29 7.30 5.56
C GLY A 35 6.96 5.82 5.49
N THR A 36 7.22 5.14 6.60
CA THR A 36 6.96 3.71 6.75
C THR A 36 6.28 3.45 8.09
N VAL A 37 5.35 2.48 8.11
CA VAL A 37 4.80 1.97 9.37
C VAL A 37 5.68 0.85 9.90
N TYR A 38 6.31 1.08 11.05
CA TYR A 38 7.16 0.11 11.72
C TYR A 38 6.42 -0.61 12.83
N ASP A 39 6.75 -1.88 13.02
CA ASP A 39 6.32 -2.66 14.17
C ASP A 39 6.96 -2.09 15.46
N MET A 40 6.16 -1.85 16.50
CA MET A 40 6.65 -1.35 17.78
C MET A 40 7.64 -2.29 18.48
N GLU A 41 7.52 -3.59 18.26
CA GLU A 41 8.34 -4.61 18.95
C GLU A 41 9.63 -4.93 18.19
N THR A 42 9.52 -5.18 16.87
CA THR A 42 10.66 -5.62 16.04
C THR A 42 11.38 -4.45 15.37
N ASN A 43 10.76 -3.27 15.32
CA ASN A 43 11.25 -2.10 14.60
C ASN A 43 11.56 -2.39 13.12
N THR A 44 10.83 -3.32 12.51
CA THR A 44 10.85 -3.63 11.08
C THR A 44 9.59 -3.09 10.40
N PRO A 45 9.60 -2.78 9.09
CA PRO A 45 8.40 -2.42 8.36
C PRO A 45 7.31 -3.49 8.50
N ILE A 46 6.04 -3.07 8.60
CA ILE A 46 4.92 -4.01 8.63
C ILE A 46 4.46 -4.29 7.19
N PRO A 47 4.52 -5.53 6.69
CA PRO A 47 4.01 -5.84 5.36
C PRO A 47 2.49 -5.66 5.27
N LEU A 48 2.04 -5.00 4.20
CA LEU A 48 0.64 -4.64 3.97
C LEU A 48 0.05 -5.33 2.73
N PRO A 49 -1.29 -5.41 2.60
CA PRO A 49 -1.94 -5.79 1.35
C PRO A 49 -1.44 -4.96 0.16
N VAL A 50 -1.54 -5.50 -1.05
CA VAL A 50 -1.14 -4.77 -2.26
C VAL A 50 -2.05 -3.56 -2.47
N GLU A 51 -1.49 -2.47 -3.00
CA GLU A 51 -2.25 -1.29 -3.39
C GLU A 51 -3.44 -1.66 -4.29
N GLY A 52 -4.63 -1.14 -3.98
CA GLY A 52 -5.86 -1.46 -4.72
C GLY A 52 -7.09 -1.33 -3.85
N SER A 53 -8.19 -2.00 -4.23
CA SER A 53 -9.44 -1.96 -3.45
C SER A 53 -9.29 -2.53 -2.04
N GLY A 54 -8.36 -3.47 -1.82
CA GLY A 54 -8.05 -4.04 -0.51
C GLY A 54 -6.81 -3.45 0.16
N GLY A 55 -6.18 -2.43 -0.44
CA GLY A 55 -4.95 -1.81 0.07
C GLY A 55 -5.22 -0.93 1.28
N VAL A 56 -4.18 -0.68 2.08
CA VAL A 56 -4.27 0.17 3.27
C VAL A 56 -4.42 1.63 2.88
N LEU A 57 -5.42 2.30 3.46
CA LEU A 57 -5.68 3.72 3.24
C LEU A 57 -4.82 4.56 4.18
N VAL A 58 -4.14 5.56 3.62
CA VAL A 58 -3.47 6.63 4.36
C VAL A 58 -4.27 7.91 4.13
N SER A 59 -4.76 8.50 5.21
CA SER A 59 -5.59 9.71 5.20
C SER A 59 -4.86 10.85 5.89
N LEU A 60 -4.73 11.98 5.18
CA LEU A 60 -4.17 13.22 5.73
C LEU A 60 -5.31 14.19 6.02
N PHE A 61 -5.44 14.58 7.28
CA PHE A 61 -6.38 15.59 7.74
C PHE A 61 -5.61 16.88 8.02
N GLU A 62 -5.88 17.92 7.25
CA GLU A 62 -5.26 19.22 7.45
C GLU A 62 -5.79 19.87 8.74
N ILE A 63 -4.89 20.49 9.51
CA ILE A 63 -5.19 21.07 10.81
C ILE A 63 -5.09 22.59 10.70
N GLY A 64 -6.17 23.28 11.12
CA GLY A 64 -6.20 24.74 11.22
C GLY A 64 -6.73 25.48 10.00
N THR A 65 -7.15 24.77 8.94
CA THR A 65 -7.73 25.37 7.72
C THR A 65 -9.26 25.26 7.64
N GLY A 66 -9.88 24.49 8.52
CA GLY A 66 -11.33 24.21 8.46
C GLY A 66 -11.71 23.19 7.37
N ALA A 67 -10.73 22.59 6.68
CA ALA A 67 -10.96 21.50 5.75
C ALA A 67 -11.60 20.30 6.47
N THR A 68 -12.66 19.76 5.88
CA THR A 68 -13.38 18.60 6.42
C THR A 68 -13.07 17.30 5.66
N ALA A 69 -12.50 17.41 4.45
CA ALA A 69 -12.09 16.28 3.63
C ALA A 69 -10.64 15.90 3.91
N SER A 70 -10.35 14.60 3.91
CA SER A 70 -8.99 14.08 3.93
C SER A 70 -8.40 13.99 2.53
N ILE A 71 -7.07 14.03 2.46
CA ILE A 71 -6.32 13.59 1.28
C ILE A 71 -6.00 12.11 1.48
N ASP A 72 -6.60 11.28 0.63
CA ASP A 72 -6.52 9.82 0.74
C ASP A 72 -5.62 9.22 -0.34
N PHE A 73 -4.75 8.31 0.05
CA PHE A 73 -3.91 7.52 -0.85
C PHE A 73 -3.61 6.14 -0.25
N ARG A 74 -2.91 5.27 -0.98
CA ARG A 74 -2.62 3.90 -0.53
C ARG A 74 -1.18 3.75 -0.08
N ALA A 75 -0.98 2.98 1.00
CA ALA A 75 0.33 2.50 1.37
C ALA A 75 0.74 1.33 0.45
N ASN A 76 2.05 1.17 0.29
CA ASN A 76 2.68 0.11 -0.47
C ASN A 76 2.70 -1.20 0.34
N ALA A 77 2.86 -2.33 -0.35
CA ALA A 77 2.86 -3.65 0.27
C ALA A 77 4.02 -3.91 1.25
N ASP A 78 5.10 -3.12 1.16
CA ASP A 78 6.26 -3.15 2.05
C ASP A 78 6.08 -2.31 3.33
N GLY A 79 4.93 -1.66 3.51
CA GLY A 79 4.62 -0.80 4.66
C GLY A 79 5.00 0.66 4.48
N SER A 80 5.66 1.02 3.38
CA SER A 80 5.94 2.41 3.04
C SER A 80 4.70 3.12 2.48
N TYR A 81 4.66 4.44 2.58
CA TYR A 81 3.61 5.27 1.99
C TYR A 81 4.22 6.58 1.49
N THR A 82 3.66 7.13 0.41
CA THR A 82 4.15 8.39 -0.17
C THR A 82 3.04 9.14 -0.89
N ASN A 83 2.97 10.45 -0.65
CA ASN A 83 2.24 11.40 -1.47
C ASN A 83 3.13 12.62 -1.73
N ASN A 84 3.57 12.79 -2.98
CA ASN A 84 4.52 13.84 -3.38
C ASN A 84 3.87 15.19 -3.69
N ARG A 85 2.54 15.33 -3.50
CA ARG A 85 1.77 16.53 -3.86
C ARG A 85 0.81 16.91 -2.74
N VAL A 86 1.38 17.39 -1.63
CA VAL A 86 0.64 17.84 -0.45
C VAL A 86 1.02 19.30 -0.16
N PHE A 87 0.08 20.12 0.30
CA PHE A 87 0.39 21.50 0.68
C PHE A 87 1.22 21.53 1.96
N ASN A 88 2.13 22.49 2.10
CA ASN A 88 2.81 22.71 3.37
C ASN A 88 1.80 23.12 4.45
N GLY A 89 1.86 22.49 5.61
CA GLY A 89 0.83 22.65 6.65
C GLY A 89 0.98 21.64 7.78
N ASN A 90 0.09 21.74 8.77
CA ASN A 90 0.03 20.76 9.86
C ASN A 90 -1.00 19.69 9.50
N TYR A 91 -0.65 18.43 9.68
CA TYR A 91 -1.51 17.30 9.34
C TYR A 91 -1.60 16.30 10.48
N ARG A 92 -2.79 15.71 10.64
CA ARG A 92 -2.97 14.41 11.29
C ARG A 92 -2.95 13.35 10.19
N ILE A 93 -2.09 12.37 10.36
CA ILE A 93 -1.92 11.24 9.45
C ILE A 93 -2.54 10.03 10.10
N LEU A 94 -3.44 9.34 9.41
CA LEU A 94 -4.07 8.09 9.85
C LEU A 94 -3.76 6.99 8.84
N VAL A 95 -3.22 5.87 9.31
CA VAL A 95 -3.00 4.67 8.49
C VAL A 95 -3.98 3.58 8.93
N ASN A 96 -4.97 3.30 8.09
CA ASN A 96 -6.02 2.32 8.37
C ASN A 96 -5.58 0.92 7.90
N GLY A 97 -4.74 0.28 8.70
CA GLY A 97 -4.15 -1.03 8.42
C GLY A 97 -4.52 -2.11 9.44
N PRO A 98 -4.01 -3.35 9.23
CA PRO A 98 -4.29 -4.50 10.08
C PRO A 98 -3.50 -4.46 11.39
N PHE A 99 -3.75 -3.42 12.19
CA PHE A 99 -3.04 -3.09 13.42
C PHE A 99 -3.96 -3.14 14.64
N ILE A 100 -3.37 -3.39 15.80
CA ILE A 100 -4.02 -3.24 17.09
C ILE A 100 -4.14 -1.73 17.39
N GLY A 101 -5.37 -1.25 17.50
CA GLY A 101 -5.66 0.16 17.80
C GLY A 101 -5.51 1.07 16.58
N VAL A 102 -5.32 2.37 16.85
CA VAL A 102 -5.24 3.42 15.83
C VAL A 102 -3.78 3.73 15.54
N CYS A 103 -3.37 3.65 14.27
CA CYS A 103 -2.05 4.09 13.82
C CYS A 103 -2.15 5.52 13.27
N GLU A 104 -1.82 6.50 14.09
CA GLU A 104 -1.85 7.91 13.68
C GLU A 104 -0.71 8.73 14.27
N GLY A 105 -0.48 9.90 13.69
CA GLY A 105 0.50 10.87 14.18
C GLY A 105 0.25 12.26 13.62
N TYR A 106 0.97 13.23 14.17
CA TYR A 106 0.82 14.65 13.84
C TYR A 106 2.17 15.18 13.37
N THR A 107 2.19 15.81 12.20
CA THR A 107 3.43 16.37 11.65
C THR A 107 3.16 17.67 10.89
N LYS A 108 4.22 18.43 10.70
CA LYS A 108 4.22 19.62 9.83
C LYS A 108 4.91 19.26 8.53
N VAL A 109 4.17 19.29 7.42
CA VAL A 109 4.71 19.17 6.07
C VAL A 109 5.36 20.50 5.69
N ASN A 110 6.64 20.45 5.34
CA ASN A 110 7.42 21.58 4.83
C ASN A 110 8.39 21.09 3.74
N GLY A 111 7.98 21.15 2.48
CA GLY A 111 8.66 20.46 1.39
C GLY A 111 8.44 18.95 1.48
N GLN A 112 9.39 18.16 0.98
CA GLN A 112 9.37 16.70 1.13
C GLN A 112 9.68 16.33 2.58
N THR A 113 8.69 15.78 3.27
CA THR A 113 8.74 15.51 4.71
C THR A 113 8.68 14.01 4.96
N GLN A 114 9.71 13.46 5.60
CA GLN A 114 9.68 12.11 6.13
C GLN A 114 8.94 12.10 7.47
N PHE A 115 8.00 11.18 7.64
CA PHE A 115 7.34 10.95 8.91
C PHE A 115 6.98 9.48 9.03
N ASP A 116 7.67 8.76 9.90
CA ASP A 116 7.44 7.34 10.16
C ASP A 116 6.43 7.16 11.30
N LEU A 117 5.64 6.09 11.22
CA LEU A 117 4.65 5.73 12.23
C LEU A 117 5.00 4.39 12.85
N LYS A 118 4.47 4.14 14.04
CA LYS A 118 4.60 2.85 14.71
C LYS A 118 3.23 2.24 14.98
N ALA A 119 3.14 0.92 14.87
CA ALA A 119 1.94 0.14 15.14
C ALA A 119 2.30 -1.27 15.61
N THR A 120 1.31 -2.00 16.15
CA THR A 120 1.46 -3.45 16.42
C THR A 120 0.52 -4.21 15.47
N PRO A 121 1.01 -5.09 14.59
CA PRO A 121 0.14 -5.92 13.77
C PRO A 121 -0.57 -6.99 14.62
N PHE A 122 -1.70 -7.56 14.17
CA PHE A 122 -2.33 -8.68 14.89
C PHE A 122 -1.49 -9.95 14.88
N SER A 123 -0.68 -10.14 13.84
CA SER A 123 0.27 -11.24 13.73
C SER A 123 1.49 -10.88 12.87
N ARG A 124 2.60 -11.56 13.16
CA ARG A 124 3.88 -11.50 12.45
C ARG A 124 4.11 -12.82 11.76
N ILE A 125 4.58 -12.77 10.52
CA ILE A 125 4.80 -13.96 9.70
C ILE A 125 6.24 -13.96 9.22
N ALA A 126 7.05 -14.84 9.81
CA ALA A 126 8.37 -15.15 9.28
C ALA A 126 8.21 -16.22 8.20
N ALA A 127 8.70 -15.96 6.99
CA ALA A 127 8.61 -16.90 5.88
C ALA A 127 9.95 -16.98 5.15
N SER A 128 10.27 -18.17 4.65
CA SER A 128 11.40 -18.42 3.77
C SER A 128 10.98 -19.37 2.66
N ALA A 129 11.57 -19.22 1.48
CA ALA A 129 11.25 -20.09 0.36
C ALA A 129 12.50 -20.46 -0.44
N THR A 130 12.48 -21.66 -1.00
CA THR A 130 13.50 -22.14 -1.94
C THR A 130 12.83 -22.74 -3.16
N ILE A 131 13.54 -22.77 -4.29
CA ILE A 131 13.07 -23.40 -5.53
C ILE A 131 14.10 -24.40 -6.02
N SER A 132 13.64 -25.62 -6.34
CA SER A 132 14.50 -26.68 -6.88
C SER A 132 14.66 -26.58 -8.41
N GLU A 133 15.61 -27.33 -8.97
CA GLU A 133 15.82 -27.47 -10.43
C GLU A 133 14.56 -27.92 -11.19
N ARG A 134 13.62 -28.61 -10.52
CA ARG A 134 12.35 -29.07 -11.11
C ARG A 134 11.19 -28.09 -10.86
N ASN A 135 11.48 -26.83 -10.52
CA ASN A 135 10.48 -25.81 -10.21
C ASN A 135 9.52 -26.19 -9.07
N LYS A 136 9.96 -27.05 -8.16
CA LYS A 136 9.27 -27.29 -6.88
C LYS A 136 9.68 -26.19 -5.91
N VAL A 137 8.73 -25.39 -5.45
CA VAL A 137 8.94 -24.36 -4.42
C VAL A 137 8.60 -24.93 -3.06
N GLU A 138 9.52 -24.81 -2.10
CA GLU A 138 9.30 -25.14 -0.70
C GLU A 138 9.23 -23.84 0.10
N LEU A 139 8.06 -23.56 0.67
CA LEU A 139 7.75 -22.35 1.44
C LEU A 139 7.49 -22.74 2.90
N THR A 140 8.41 -22.35 3.77
CA THR A 140 8.28 -22.53 5.22
C THR A 140 7.82 -21.24 5.86
N TYR A 141 6.91 -21.33 6.82
CA TYR A 141 6.40 -20.17 7.52
C TYR A 141 6.21 -20.43 9.01
N LYS A 142 6.25 -19.34 9.78
CA LYS A 142 5.89 -19.28 11.19
C LYS A 142 5.09 -18.02 11.48
N VAL A 143 3.91 -18.21 12.06
CA VAL A 143 2.97 -17.17 12.47
C VAL A 143 3.07 -16.98 13.99
N THR A 144 3.41 -15.77 14.40
CA THR A 144 3.41 -15.34 15.80
C THR A 144 2.31 -14.31 15.99
N LYS A 145 1.34 -14.59 16.87
CA LYS A 145 0.29 -13.63 17.22
C LYS A 145 0.89 -12.55 18.13
N ALA A 146 0.41 -11.32 18.02
CA ALA A 146 0.84 -10.24 18.91
C ALA A 146 0.30 -10.41 20.34
N ASP A 147 -0.81 -11.14 20.50
CA ASP A 147 -1.39 -11.50 21.79
C ASP A 147 -1.81 -12.98 21.79
N GLU A 148 -1.51 -13.69 22.87
CA GLU A 148 -1.84 -15.11 23.02
C GLU A 148 -3.34 -15.37 23.03
N SER A 149 -4.14 -14.40 23.49
CA SER A 149 -5.61 -14.48 23.51
C SER A 149 -6.24 -14.44 22.12
N PHE A 150 -5.50 -13.99 21.09
CA PHE A 150 -6.04 -13.90 19.75
C PHE A 150 -6.21 -15.29 19.11
N SER A 151 -7.20 -15.42 18.24
CA SER A 151 -7.50 -16.67 17.53
C SER A 151 -6.92 -16.66 16.12
N LEU A 152 -6.00 -17.58 15.83
CA LEU A 152 -5.55 -17.85 14.47
C LEU A 152 -6.61 -18.71 13.78
N SER A 153 -7.25 -18.16 12.74
CA SER A 153 -8.34 -18.84 12.04
C SER A 153 -7.85 -19.55 10.77
N ASN A 154 -6.98 -18.90 10.00
CA ASN A 154 -6.46 -19.43 8.75
C ASN A 154 -5.03 -18.97 8.49
N VAL A 155 -4.27 -19.80 7.77
CA VAL A 155 -3.05 -19.40 7.06
C VAL A 155 -3.24 -19.74 5.58
N SER A 156 -2.98 -18.76 4.73
CA SER A 156 -2.98 -18.94 3.28
C SER A 156 -1.57 -18.75 2.74
N VAL A 157 -1.22 -19.56 1.75
CA VAL A 157 0.01 -19.42 0.98
C VAL A 157 -0.34 -19.13 -0.46
N MET A 158 0.47 -18.32 -1.12
CA MET A 158 0.14 -17.78 -2.41
C MET A 158 1.38 -17.52 -3.24
N TRP A 159 1.20 -17.54 -4.56
CA TRP A 159 2.23 -17.16 -5.51
C TRP A 159 1.66 -16.34 -6.68
N ASN A 160 2.51 -15.50 -7.26
CA ASN A 160 2.20 -14.74 -8.47
C ASN A 160 3.44 -14.59 -9.37
N TYR A 161 3.25 -14.26 -10.65
CA TYR A 161 4.33 -13.86 -11.57
C TYR A 161 4.59 -12.34 -11.55
N THR A 162 3.93 -11.59 -10.65
CA THR A 162 4.19 -10.16 -10.43
C THR A 162 4.46 -9.93 -8.95
N PRO A 163 5.19 -8.88 -8.57
CA PRO A 163 5.43 -8.57 -7.15
C PRO A 163 4.15 -8.22 -6.38
N ARG A 164 3.02 -8.05 -7.07
CA ARG A 164 1.71 -7.78 -6.48
C ARG A 164 1.08 -9.09 -6.00
N VAL A 165 1.52 -9.55 -4.84
CA VAL A 165 1.03 -10.80 -4.22
C VAL A 165 0.23 -10.49 -2.95
N ASP A 166 -1.07 -10.76 -2.99
CA ASP A 166 -1.94 -10.86 -1.83
C ASP A 166 -3.14 -11.78 -2.14
N GLU A 167 -4.08 -11.94 -1.21
CA GLU A 167 -5.22 -12.84 -1.37
C GLU A 167 -6.16 -12.48 -2.55
N ASN A 168 -6.10 -11.25 -3.06
CA ASN A 168 -6.96 -10.76 -4.14
C ASN A 168 -6.24 -10.64 -5.49
N ASN A 169 -4.92 -10.57 -5.49
CA ASN A 169 -4.10 -10.29 -6.68
C ASN A 169 -3.21 -11.46 -7.11
N ALA A 170 -3.13 -12.53 -6.32
CA ALA A 170 -2.31 -13.70 -6.64
C ALA A 170 -2.94 -14.60 -7.71
N ASN A 171 -2.08 -15.22 -8.51
CA ASN A 171 -2.47 -16.23 -9.49
C ASN A 171 -2.99 -17.50 -8.84
N TYR A 172 -2.39 -17.86 -7.70
CA TYR A 172 -2.76 -19.02 -6.91
C TYR A 172 -2.75 -18.65 -5.43
N VAL A 173 -3.82 -19.03 -4.75
CA VAL A 173 -3.97 -18.90 -3.30
C VAL A 173 -4.57 -20.20 -2.79
N THR A 174 -4.00 -20.77 -1.74
CA THR A 174 -4.60 -21.92 -1.05
C THR A 174 -4.50 -21.76 0.46
N LYS A 175 -5.52 -22.27 1.16
CA LYS A 175 -5.57 -22.29 2.62
C LYS A 175 -4.90 -23.57 3.10
N VAL A 176 -3.79 -23.44 3.82
CA VAL A 176 -2.97 -24.57 4.28
C VAL A 176 -3.28 -25.00 5.71
N ALA A 177 -3.71 -24.07 6.56
CA ALA A 177 -4.07 -24.38 7.94
C ALA A 177 -5.34 -23.65 8.36
N LYS A 178 -6.35 -24.38 8.83
CA LYS A 178 -7.55 -23.83 9.50
C LYS A 178 -7.32 -23.70 11.01
N GLY A 179 -6.34 -22.88 11.40
CA GLY A 179 -6.10 -22.49 12.80
C GLY A 179 -5.38 -23.49 13.70
N LYS A 180 -4.87 -24.62 13.17
CA LYS A 180 -4.18 -25.66 13.96
C LYS A 180 -2.65 -25.66 13.85
N ALA A 181 -2.09 -25.10 12.78
CA ALA A 181 -0.65 -25.05 12.55
C ALA A 181 -0.21 -23.60 12.35
N SER A 182 0.44 -23.03 13.37
CA SER A 182 1.09 -21.73 13.29
C SER A 182 2.45 -21.81 12.59
N GLU A 183 2.95 -23.01 12.31
CA GLU A 183 4.22 -23.26 11.64
C GLU A 183 4.06 -24.50 10.76
N ASP A 184 4.44 -24.40 9.49
CA ASP A 184 4.39 -25.51 8.53
C ASP A 184 5.29 -25.22 7.32
N THR A 185 5.48 -26.24 6.48
CA THR A 185 6.12 -26.14 5.17
C THR A 185 5.14 -26.55 4.09
N HIS A 186 4.85 -25.62 3.17
CA HIS A 186 4.03 -25.89 2.00
C HIS A 186 4.90 -26.07 0.75
N THR A 187 4.50 -26.99 -0.12
CA THR A 187 5.13 -27.21 -1.41
C THR A 187 4.22 -26.75 -2.53
N PHE A 188 4.74 -25.92 -3.45
CA PHE A 188 4.12 -25.70 -4.76
C PHE A 188 4.88 -26.51 -5.83
N GLU A 189 4.19 -27.37 -6.55
CA GLU A 189 4.73 -28.04 -7.74
C GLU A 189 4.40 -27.20 -8.98
N LEU A 190 5.16 -26.13 -9.21
CA LEU A 190 4.83 -25.14 -10.26
C LEU A 190 4.70 -25.77 -11.65
N ALA A 191 5.56 -26.73 -12.00
CA ALA A 191 5.51 -27.39 -13.31
C ALA A 191 4.20 -28.17 -13.56
N ASN A 192 3.52 -28.61 -12.50
CA ASN A 192 2.24 -29.31 -12.56
C ASN A 192 1.05 -28.35 -12.34
N ASP A 193 1.31 -27.09 -11.99
CA ASP A 193 0.29 -26.09 -11.70
C ASP A 193 -0.24 -25.45 -12.99
N LYS A 194 -1.57 -25.47 -13.14
CA LYS A 194 -2.24 -24.92 -14.32
C LYS A 194 -1.97 -23.42 -14.51
N GLN A 195 -1.99 -22.63 -13.43
CA GLN A 195 -1.76 -21.18 -13.50
C GLN A 195 -0.32 -20.86 -13.91
N PHE A 196 0.64 -21.69 -13.51
CA PHE A 196 2.03 -21.56 -13.94
C PHE A 196 2.17 -21.88 -15.43
N VAL A 197 1.64 -23.02 -15.89
CA VAL A 197 1.69 -23.42 -17.31
C VAL A 197 1.00 -22.39 -18.21
N GLU A 198 -0.19 -21.91 -17.84
CA GLU A 198 -0.94 -20.93 -18.63
C GLU A 198 -0.28 -19.55 -18.68
N ASN A 199 0.50 -19.16 -17.66
CA ASN A 199 1.19 -17.87 -17.60
C ASN A 199 2.70 -17.97 -17.86
N PHE A 200 3.19 -19.12 -18.33
CA PHE A 200 4.62 -19.38 -18.50
C PHE A 200 5.34 -18.35 -19.38
N TYR A 201 4.68 -17.87 -20.43
CA TYR A 201 5.22 -16.82 -21.30
C TYR A 201 5.40 -15.48 -20.57
N LYS A 202 4.50 -15.14 -19.63
CA LYS A 202 4.62 -13.92 -18.80
C LYS A 202 5.74 -14.05 -17.78
N ILE A 203 5.90 -15.25 -17.22
CA ILE A 203 7.01 -15.60 -16.33
C ILE A 203 8.34 -15.46 -17.09
N LYS A 204 8.46 -16.02 -18.30
CA LYS A 204 9.65 -15.80 -19.13
C LYS A 204 9.91 -14.32 -19.42
N ALA A 205 8.87 -13.56 -19.74
CA ALA A 205 8.99 -12.13 -20.02
C ALA A 205 9.45 -11.29 -18.81
N ASN A 206 9.24 -11.75 -17.57
CA ASN A 206 9.64 -11.03 -16.36
C ASN A 206 11.04 -11.45 -15.84
N GLY A 207 11.76 -12.31 -16.57
CA GLY A 207 13.03 -12.89 -16.12
C GLY A 207 12.88 -14.14 -15.24
N ASN A 208 11.84 -14.94 -15.48
CA ASN A 208 11.48 -16.16 -14.73
C ASN A 208 11.20 -15.93 -13.24
N LYS A 209 10.89 -14.70 -12.86
CA LYS A 209 10.59 -14.32 -11.49
C LYS A 209 9.22 -14.83 -11.06
N ILE A 210 9.20 -15.46 -9.90
CA ILE A 210 8.01 -15.87 -9.16
C ILE A 210 8.07 -15.22 -7.79
N TYR A 211 6.92 -14.77 -7.31
CA TYR A 211 6.79 -14.10 -6.03
C TYR A 211 5.88 -14.93 -5.15
N VAL A 212 6.35 -15.29 -3.97
CA VAL A 212 5.54 -16.03 -2.98
C VAL A 212 5.31 -15.18 -1.75
N ARG A 213 4.16 -15.41 -1.11
CA ARG A 213 3.76 -14.69 0.11
C ARG A 213 2.90 -15.59 1.00
N VAL A 214 2.84 -15.25 2.27
CA VAL A 214 1.99 -15.92 3.27
C VAL A 214 1.07 -14.88 3.91
N SER A 215 -0.19 -15.24 4.13
CA SER A 215 -1.12 -14.46 4.94
C SER A 215 -1.60 -15.27 6.14
N ALA A 216 -1.87 -14.59 7.24
CA ALA A 216 -2.47 -15.17 8.44
C ALA A 216 -3.68 -14.35 8.85
N THR A 217 -4.81 -15.03 9.07
CA THR A 217 -6.05 -14.41 9.54
C THR A 217 -6.20 -14.61 11.04
N VAL A 218 -5.96 -13.55 11.81
CA VAL A 218 -6.08 -13.53 13.27
C VAL A 218 -7.21 -12.59 13.68
N ASN A 219 -8.19 -13.08 14.44
CA ASN A 219 -9.41 -12.32 14.79
C ASN A 219 -10.11 -11.65 13.59
N ASN A 220 -10.19 -12.37 12.46
CA ASN A 220 -10.74 -11.89 11.17
C ASN A 220 -9.95 -10.74 10.51
N ILE A 221 -8.75 -10.41 11.01
CA ILE A 221 -7.83 -9.46 10.41
C ILE A 221 -6.70 -10.23 9.72
N VAL A 222 -6.33 -9.80 8.51
CA VAL A 222 -5.29 -10.45 7.71
C VAL A 222 -3.99 -9.66 7.78
N ASN A 223 -2.93 -10.30 8.25
CA ASN A 223 -1.55 -9.80 8.11
C ASN A 223 -0.80 -10.64 7.07
N TYR A 224 0.30 -10.09 6.55
CA TYR A 224 1.09 -10.70 5.49
C TYR A 224 2.56 -10.83 5.90
N SER A 225 3.25 -11.79 5.31
CA SER A 225 4.71 -11.83 5.28
C SER A 225 5.26 -10.79 4.30
N GLU A 226 6.58 -10.61 4.32
CA GLU A 226 7.29 -10.04 3.20
C GLU A 226 7.08 -10.87 1.93
N ILE A 227 7.19 -10.23 0.77
CA ILE A 227 7.15 -10.89 -0.53
C ILE A 227 8.54 -11.48 -0.79
N ILE A 228 8.59 -12.78 -1.10
CA ILE A 228 9.84 -13.47 -1.41
C ILE A 228 9.92 -13.63 -2.93
N GLU A 229 10.96 -13.06 -3.55
CA GLU A 229 11.27 -13.25 -4.97
C GLU A 229 12.10 -14.54 -5.15
N LEU A 230 11.70 -15.36 -6.11
CA LEU A 230 12.35 -16.59 -6.54
C LEU A 230 12.54 -16.56 -8.07
N ILE A 231 13.47 -17.36 -8.58
CA ILE A 231 13.72 -17.50 -10.02
C ILE A 231 13.40 -18.94 -10.42
N ALA A 232 12.39 -19.11 -11.27
CA ALA A 232 12.04 -20.38 -11.87
C ALA A 232 13.03 -20.77 -12.97
N ASN A 233 13.20 -22.07 -13.16
CA ASN A 233 13.95 -22.65 -14.26
C ASN A 233 13.08 -22.70 -15.53
N ASP A 234 13.76 -22.71 -16.67
CA ASP A 234 13.19 -22.64 -18.03
C ASP A 234 12.43 -23.88 -18.51
#